data_AF-A0A4U5UYZ1-F1
#
_entry.id   AF-A0A4U5UYZ1-F1
#
_cell.length_a   1.000
_cell.length_b   1.000
_cell.length_c   1.000
_cell.angle_alpha   90.00
_cell.angle_beta   90.00
_cell.angle_gamma   90.00
#
_symmetry.space_group_name_H-M   'P 1'
#
loop_
_entity.id
_entity.type
_entity.pdbx_description
1 polymer ?
#
loop_
_entity_poly.entity_id
_entity_poly.type
_entity_poly.pdbx_seq_one_letter_code
_entity_poly.pdbx_strand_id
1 'polypeptide(L)'
;MEVSPPELMNILNKIISKHGGLKTDGFSIESCRSMVAVMDSDSTGKLGFHEFKYLWNNIKRWQGIYLSQDADRSGVICSKELPKAFKAAGFPLNDQLYKLIIRRYSDEHGDMDFDNYIGCLVRLDAMCRAFKTLDKDNSGTIDLDIKEVKT
;
A
#
# COMPACT_ATOMS: atom_id res chain seq x y z
N MET A 1 -7.06 -20.17 -9.59
CA MET A 1 -7.33 -18.79 -10.04
C MET A 1 -6.08 -18.01 -9.71
N GLU A 2 -5.46 -17.41 -10.71
CA GLU A 2 -4.29 -16.54 -10.58
C GLU A 2 -4.66 -15.16 -11.11
N VAL A 3 -4.11 -14.10 -10.52
CA VAL A 3 -4.35 -12.71 -10.91
C VAL A 3 -3.04 -12.07 -11.33
N SER A 4 -2.92 -11.73 -12.61
CA SER A 4 -1.78 -11.01 -13.18
C SER A 4 -1.86 -9.50 -12.92
N PRO A 5 -0.75 -8.74 -13.11
CA PRO A 5 -0.77 -7.29 -12.94
C PRO A 5 -1.82 -6.55 -13.79
N PRO A 6 -2.04 -6.87 -15.09
CA PRO A 6 -3.11 -6.25 -15.88
C PRO A 6 -4.51 -6.58 -15.35
N GLU A 7 -4.73 -7.80 -14.87
CA GLU A 7 -6.02 -8.20 -14.27
C GLU A 7 -6.27 -7.45 -12.96
N LEU A 8 -5.25 -7.32 -12.11
CA LEU A 8 -5.32 -6.53 -10.88
C LEU A 8 -5.66 -5.07 -11.21
N MET A 9 -5.00 -4.47 -12.19
CA MET A 9 -5.26 -3.10 -12.65
C MET A 9 -6.74 -2.91 -13.05
N ASN A 10 -7.26 -3.82 -13.87
CA ASN A 10 -8.66 -3.78 -14.30
C ASN A 10 -9.64 -3.92 -13.14
N ILE A 11 -9.34 -4.81 -12.18
CA ILE A 11 -10.17 -5.00 -10.98
C ILE A 11 -10.18 -3.71 -10.15
N LEU A 12 -9.01 -3.14 -9.84
CA LEU A 12 -8.90 -1.96 -8.98
C LEU A 12 -9.55 -0.72 -9.61
N ASN A 13 -9.30 -0.47 -10.88
CA ASN A 13 -9.89 0.67 -11.59
C ASN A 13 -11.41 0.55 -11.74
N LYS A 14 -11.94 -0.69 -11.84
CA LYS A 14 -13.39 -0.94 -11.84
C LYS A 14 -14.06 -0.69 -10.49
N ILE A 15 -13.32 -0.73 -9.38
CA ILE A 15 -13.85 -0.37 -8.05
C ILE A 15 -13.90 1.14 -7.93
N ILE A 16 -12.79 1.81 -8.27
CA ILE A 16 -12.69 3.27 -8.21
C ILE A 16 -13.83 3.92 -8.98
N SER A 17 -14.14 3.43 -10.18
CA SER A 17 -15.22 4.00 -11.00
C SER A 17 -16.61 3.91 -10.37
N LYS A 18 -16.80 3.05 -9.35
CA LYS A 18 -18.05 2.96 -8.58
C LYS A 18 -18.08 3.90 -7.37
N HIS A 19 -16.95 4.48 -6.99
CA HIS A 19 -16.79 5.35 -5.83
C HIS A 19 -16.40 6.76 -6.27
N GLY A 20 -17.38 7.54 -6.76
CA GLY A 20 -17.15 8.90 -7.26
C GLY A 20 -16.64 9.93 -6.24
N GLY A 21 -16.48 9.56 -4.97
CA GLY A 21 -15.86 10.39 -3.93
C GLY A 21 -14.34 10.21 -3.79
N LEU A 22 -13.73 9.24 -4.47
CA LEU A 22 -12.28 9.03 -4.43
C LEU A 22 -11.61 9.86 -5.52
N LYS A 23 -10.68 10.75 -5.15
CA LYS A 23 -9.75 11.33 -6.12
C LYS A 23 -8.60 10.35 -6.36
N THR A 24 -8.26 10.18 -7.63
CA THR A 24 -7.23 9.26 -8.14
C THR A 24 -7.06 9.48 -9.63
N ASP A 25 -5.86 9.29 -10.14
CA ASP A 25 -5.57 9.21 -11.58
C ASP A 25 -5.77 7.79 -12.15
N GLY A 26 -6.01 6.82 -11.27
CA GLY A 26 -6.20 5.41 -11.56
C GLY A 26 -4.93 4.59 -11.34
N PHE A 27 -5.09 3.32 -10.95
CA PHE A 27 -3.95 2.43 -10.81
C PHE A 27 -3.29 2.18 -12.17
N SER A 28 -2.01 2.57 -12.27
CA SER A 28 -1.16 2.25 -13.41
C SER A 28 -0.72 0.78 -13.42
N ILE A 29 -0.25 0.32 -14.57
CA ILE A 29 0.29 -1.05 -14.70
C ILE A 29 1.57 -1.20 -13.88
N GLU A 30 2.40 -0.17 -13.78
CA GLU A 30 3.61 -0.15 -12.93
C GLU A 30 3.26 -0.29 -11.45
N SER A 31 2.24 0.43 -10.96
CA SER A 31 1.74 0.30 -9.60
C SER A 31 1.26 -1.12 -9.33
N CYS A 32 0.48 -1.70 -10.25
CA CYS A 32 -0.02 -3.07 -10.11
C CYS A 32 1.10 -4.11 -10.18
N ARG A 33 2.12 -3.95 -11.05
CA ARG A 33 3.32 -4.81 -11.07
C ARG A 33 4.04 -4.75 -9.73
N SER A 34 4.23 -3.55 -9.17
CA SER A 34 4.87 -3.38 -7.86
C SER A 34 4.06 -4.03 -6.74
N MET A 35 2.72 -3.97 -6.78
CA MET A 35 1.86 -4.61 -5.78
C MET A 35 1.92 -6.14 -5.88
N VAL A 36 1.87 -6.67 -7.10
CA VAL A 36 2.01 -8.12 -7.33
C VAL A 36 3.36 -8.59 -6.82
N ALA A 37 4.46 -7.93 -7.20
CA ALA A 37 5.81 -8.33 -6.81
C ALA A 37 6.05 -8.41 -5.29
N VAL A 38 5.38 -7.57 -4.49
CA VAL A 38 5.53 -7.59 -3.02
C VAL A 38 4.53 -8.49 -2.29
N MET A 39 3.56 -9.04 -3.03
CA MET A 39 2.51 -9.92 -2.51
C MET A 39 2.67 -11.37 -2.98
N ASP A 40 3.35 -11.58 -4.12
CA ASP A 40 3.74 -12.85 -4.71
C ASP A 40 4.83 -13.52 -3.86
N SER A 41 4.38 -14.37 -2.94
CA SER A 41 5.23 -15.06 -1.97
C SER A 41 5.80 -16.36 -2.53
N ASP A 42 5.18 -16.93 -3.56
CA ASP A 42 5.63 -18.15 -4.24
C ASP A 42 6.41 -17.89 -5.53
N SER A 43 6.64 -16.62 -5.88
CA SER A 43 7.43 -16.16 -7.03
C SER A 43 6.90 -16.66 -8.37
N THR A 44 5.57 -16.77 -8.50
CA THR A 44 4.91 -17.19 -9.74
C THR A 44 4.78 -16.06 -10.77
N GLY A 45 5.04 -14.82 -10.37
CA GLY A 45 4.83 -13.60 -11.16
C GLY A 45 3.36 -13.15 -11.19
N LYS A 46 2.49 -13.79 -10.41
CA LYS A 46 1.05 -13.53 -10.31
C LYS A 46 0.60 -13.75 -8.87
N LEU A 47 -0.66 -13.41 -8.57
CA LEU A 47 -1.24 -13.66 -7.26
C LEU A 47 -2.13 -14.89 -7.30
N GLY A 48 -1.78 -15.91 -6.53
CA GLY A 48 -2.66 -17.01 -6.22
C GLY A 48 -3.88 -16.56 -5.41
N PHE A 49 -4.83 -17.47 -5.17
CA PHE A 49 -6.08 -17.15 -4.45
C PHE A 49 -5.83 -16.57 -3.06
N HIS A 50 -4.90 -17.14 -2.29
CA HIS A 50 -4.64 -16.70 -0.91
C HIS A 50 -3.97 -15.33 -0.86
N GLU A 51 -3.02 -15.07 -1.76
CA GLU A 51 -2.30 -13.80 -1.87
C GLU A 51 -3.23 -12.69 -2.32
N PHE A 52 -4.03 -12.96 -3.36
CA PHE A 52 -5.05 -12.02 -3.82
C PHE A 52 -6.09 -11.75 -2.74
N LYS A 53 -6.58 -12.78 -2.03
CA LYS A 53 -7.54 -12.61 -0.93
C LYS A 53 -6.96 -11.75 0.19
N TYR A 54 -5.68 -11.94 0.53
CA TYR A 54 -4.99 -11.13 1.53
C TYR A 54 -4.90 -9.66 1.10
N LEU A 55 -4.36 -9.42 -0.10
CA LEU A 55 -4.27 -8.07 -0.68
C LEU A 55 -5.64 -7.39 -0.72
N TRP A 56 -6.65 -8.08 -1.24
CA TRP A 56 -8.00 -7.57 -1.40
C TRP A 56 -8.65 -7.15 -0.07
N ASN A 57 -8.49 -7.96 0.97
CA ASN A 57 -9.04 -7.65 2.28
C ASN A 57 -8.37 -6.42 2.90
N ASN A 58 -7.06 -6.27 2.72
CA ASN A 58 -6.34 -5.09 3.14
C ASN A 58 -6.78 -3.84 2.37
N ILE A 59 -6.91 -3.91 1.04
CA ILE A 59 -7.39 -2.79 0.22
C ILE A 59 -8.78 -2.32 0.67
N LYS A 60 -9.73 -3.25 0.88
CA LYS A 60 -11.08 -2.88 1.38
C LYS A 60 -11.02 -2.20 2.75
N ARG A 61 -10.18 -2.70 3.66
CA ARG A 61 -10.00 -2.12 4.99
C ARG A 61 -9.44 -0.69 4.88
N TRP A 62 -8.38 -0.52 4.11
CA TRP A 62 -7.71 0.76 3.93
C TRP A 62 -8.59 1.78 3.18
N GLN A 63 -9.41 1.32 2.23
CA GLN A 63 -10.43 2.15 1.59
C GLN A 63 -11.44 2.67 2.61
N GLY A 64 -11.93 1.81 3.52
CA GLY A 64 -12.83 2.25 4.58
C GLY A 64 -12.19 3.29 5.50
N ILE A 65 -10.90 3.13 5.82
CA ILE A 65 -10.15 4.11 6.60
C ILE A 65 -10.02 5.43 5.83
N TYR A 66 -9.61 5.39 4.58
CA TYR A 66 -9.46 6.57 3.71
C TYR A 66 -10.74 7.42 3.72
N LEU A 67 -11.87 6.79 3.44
CA LEU A 67 -13.19 7.44 3.43
C LEU A 67 -13.62 7.99 4.80
N SER A 68 -13.12 7.42 5.89
CA SER A 68 -13.41 7.89 7.26
C SER A 68 -12.51 9.03 7.74
N GLN A 69 -11.31 9.15 7.15
CA GLN A 69 -10.29 10.11 7.58
C GLN A 69 -10.23 11.36 6.69
N ASP A 70 -10.78 11.29 5.47
CA ASP A 70 -11.08 12.45 4.60
C ASP A 70 -12.21 13.29 5.22
N ALA A 71 -11.86 14.04 6.27
CA ALA A 71 -12.82 14.74 7.12
C ALA A 71 -13.39 15.98 6.43
N ASP A 72 -12.59 16.60 5.56
CA ASP A 72 -12.97 17.75 4.75
C ASP A 72 -13.66 17.36 3.43
N ARG A 73 -13.74 16.05 3.12
CA ARG A 73 -14.32 15.50 1.89
C ARG A 73 -13.63 16.04 0.64
N SER A 74 -12.34 16.34 0.76
CA SER A 74 -11.50 16.77 -0.36
C SER A 74 -11.28 15.64 -1.37
N GLY A 75 -11.49 14.39 -0.97
CA GLY A 75 -11.23 13.18 -1.76
C GLY A 75 -9.77 12.73 -1.72
N VAL A 76 -8.92 13.42 -0.96
CA VAL A 76 -7.48 13.16 -0.74
C VAL A 76 -7.20 13.03 0.76
N ILE A 77 -6.05 12.47 1.12
CA ILE A 77 -5.53 12.51 2.48
C ILE A 77 -4.43 13.57 2.53
N CYS A 78 -4.69 14.67 3.22
CA CYS A 78 -3.68 15.72 3.39
C CYS A 78 -2.64 15.32 4.45
N SER A 79 -1.53 16.06 4.47
CA SER A 79 -0.44 15.87 5.45
C SER A 79 -0.86 15.93 6.93
N LYS A 80 -2.00 16.57 7.26
CA LYS A 80 -2.56 16.59 8.63
C LYS A 80 -3.40 15.34 8.98
N GLU A 81 -3.99 14.71 7.97
CA GLU A 81 -4.83 13.51 8.11
C GLU A 81 -4.01 12.23 8.04
N LEU A 82 -2.89 12.27 7.30
CA LEU A 82 -2.01 11.13 7.06
C LEU A 82 -1.61 10.36 8.33
N PRO A 83 -1.18 11.00 9.45
CA PRO A 83 -0.80 10.25 10.64
C PRO A 83 -1.97 9.48 11.25
N LYS A 84 -3.18 10.06 11.23
CA LYS A 84 -4.39 9.38 11.74
C LYS A 84 -4.77 8.20 10.85
N ALA A 85 -4.73 8.38 9.53
CA ALA A 85 -5.02 7.31 8.57
C ALA A 85 -4.04 6.14 8.70
N PHE A 86 -2.74 6.41 8.75
CA PHE A 86 -1.71 5.36 8.87
C PHE A 86 -1.77 4.64 10.22
N LYS A 87 -2.04 5.37 11.31
CA LYS A 87 -2.25 4.77 12.63
C LYS A 87 -3.47 3.85 12.64
N ALA A 88 -4.59 4.28 12.06
CA ALA A 88 -5.79 3.46 11.91
C ALA A 88 -5.57 2.22 11.00
N ALA A 89 -4.67 2.34 10.02
CA ALA A 89 -4.27 1.23 9.15
C ALA A 89 -3.33 0.22 9.84
N GLY A 90 -2.82 0.54 11.04
CA GLY A 90 -1.94 -0.32 11.83
C GLY A 90 -0.45 0.04 11.74
N PHE A 91 -0.11 1.23 11.24
CA PHE A 91 1.26 1.69 11.04
C PHE A 91 1.55 2.95 11.86
N PRO A 92 1.90 2.81 13.15
CA PRO A 92 2.39 3.93 13.95
C PRO A 92 3.84 4.24 13.55
N LEU A 93 4.01 5.24 12.68
CA LEU A 93 5.33 5.64 12.19
C LEU A 93 5.88 6.83 12.97
N ASN A 94 7.19 7.05 12.89
CA ASN A 94 7.81 8.27 13.39
C ASN A 94 7.72 9.42 12.37
N ASP A 95 7.95 10.65 12.83
CA ASP A 95 7.83 11.86 12.01
C ASP A 95 8.74 11.86 10.78
N GLN A 96 9.93 11.24 10.88
CA GLN A 96 10.87 11.16 9.77
C GLN A 96 10.30 10.29 8.62
N LEU A 97 9.69 9.16 8.96
CA LEU A 97 9.05 8.28 7.98
C LEU A 97 7.84 8.94 7.34
N TYR A 98 7.03 9.68 8.11
CA TYR A 98 5.91 10.45 7.53
C TYR A 98 6.39 11.47 6.49
N LYS A 99 7.47 12.21 6.77
CA LYS A 99 8.05 13.17 5.81
C LYS A 99 8.51 12.49 4.51
N LEU A 100 9.10 11.30 4.61
CA LEU A 100 9.52 10.53 3.43
C LEU A 100 8.33 10.02 2.62
N ILE A 101 7.28 9.55 3.30
CA ILE A 101 6.04 9.09 2.66
C ILE A 101 5.38 10.24 1.91
N ILE A 102 5.18 11.40 2.55
CA ILE A 102 4.60 12.58 1.91
C ILE A 102 5.41 12.96 0.68
N ARG A 103 6.74 13.08 0.81
CA ARG A 103 7.60 13.46 -0.32
C ARG A 103 7.55 12.48 -1.51
N ARG A 104 7.27 11.20 -1.25
CA ARG A 104 7.28 10.15 -2.28
C ARG A 104 5.91 9.92 -2.92
N TYR A 105 4.84 10.07 -2.16
CA TYR A 105 3.49 9.61 -2.54
C TYR A 105 2.45 10.72 -2.58
N SER A 106 2.78 11.93 -2.13
CA SER A 106 1.89 13.09 -2.21
C SER A 106 2.32 14.04 -3.33
N ASP A 107 1.40 14.89 -3.74
CA ASP A 107 1.66 16.00 -4.65
C ASP A 107 2.45 17.15 -3.99
N GLU A 108 2.63 18.26 -4.71
CA GLU A 108 3.33 19.45 -4.22
C GLU A 108 2.66 20.13 -3.02
N HIS A 109 1.38 19.87 -2.80
CA HIS A 109 0.61 20.38 -1.66
C HIS A 109 0.66 19.45 -0.45
N GLY A 110 1.24 18.25 -0.61
CA GLY A 110 1.28 17.22 0.43
C GLY A 110 -0.03 16.45 0.54
N ASP A 111 -0.83 16.46 -0.53
CA ASP A 111 -2.08 15.71 -0.64
C ASP A 111 -1.82 14.37 -1.33
N MET A 112 -2.34 13.29 -0.74
CA MET A 112 -2.18 11.93 -1.23
C MET A 112 -3.52 11.42 -1.76
N ASP A 113 -3.57 11.09 -3.04
CA ASP A 113 -4.74 10.48 -3.66
C ASP A 113 -4.85 8.97 -3.35
N PHE A 114 -5.94 8.36 -3.81
CA PHE A 114 -6.33 7.03 -3.35
C PHE A 114 -5.37 5.92 -3.82
N ASP A 115 -4.91 5.96 -5.07
CA ASP A 115 -4.02 4.94 -5.62
C ASP A 115 -2.60 5.04 -5.02
N ASN A 116 -2.08 6.26 -4.78
CA ASN A 116 -0.83 6.44 -4.06
C ASN A 116 -0.93 5.98 -2.60
N TYR A 117 -2.05 6.27 -1.94
CA TYR A 117 -2.32 5.79 -0.57
C TYR A 117 -2.31 4.26 -0.48
N ILE A 118 -3.04 3.58 -1.38
CA ILE A 118 -3.07 2.11 -1.41
C ILE A 118 -1.69 1.55 -1.79
N GLY A 119 -1.03 2.11 -2.80
CA GLY A 119 0.32 1.69 -3.20
C GLY A 119 1.35 1.82 -2.09
N CYS A 120 1.28 2.90 -1.31
CA CYS A 120 2.12 3.10 -0.14
C CYS A 120 1.87 2.03 0.93
N LEU A 121 0.61 1.81 1.32
CA LEU A 121 0.26 0.85 2.37
C LEU A 121 0.57 -0.60 1.98
N VAL A 122 0.36 -0.98 0.72
CA VAL A 122 0.76 -2.30 0.20
C VAL A 122 2.26 -2.52 0.37
N ARG A 123 3.07 -1.52 -0.01
CA ARG A 123 4.52 -1.60 0.11
C ARG A 123 4.96 -1.65 1.57
N LEU A 124 4.39 -0.80 2.42
CA LEU A 124 4.71 -0.73 3.84
C LEU A 124 4.38 -2.05 4.56
N ASP A 125 3.19 -2.59 4.33
CA ASP A 125 2.76 -3.88 4.85
C ASP A 125 3.73 -5.01 4.47
N ALA A 126 4.11 -5.07 3.19
CA ALA A 126 5.06 -6.07 2.71
C ALA A 126 6.44 -5.95 3.37
N MET A 127 6.98 -4.74 3.52
CA MET A 127 8.26 -4.54 4.19
C MET A 127 8.19 -4.92 5.68
N CYS A 128 7.10 -4.57 6.37
CA CYS A 128 6.89 -4.99 7.76
C CYS A 128 6.78 -6.52 7.89
N ARG A 129 6.09 -7.20 6.98
CA ARG A 129 6.00 -8.67 6.96
C ARG A 129 7.35 -9.31 6.69
N ALA A 130 8.09 -8.82 5.70
CA ALA A 130 9.42 -9.32 5.37
C ALA A 130 10.37 -9.19 6.57
N PHE A 131 10.39 -8.02 7.21
CA PHE A 131 11.18 -7.79 8.42
C PHE A 131 10.82 -8.77 9.54
N LYS A 132 9.53 -8.92 9.85
CA LYS A 132 9.05 -9.84 10.91
C LYS A 132 9.38 -11.32 10.64
N THR A 133 9.41 -11.73 9.37
CA THR A 133 9.79 -13.11 9.01
C THR A 133 11.28 -13.37 9.27
N LEU A 134 12.12 -12.33 9.15
CA LEU A 134 13.56 -12.40 9.35
C LEU A 134 13.95 -12.21 10.84
N ASP A 135 13.27 -11.31 11.54
CA ASP A 135 13.46 -11.02 12.97
C ASP A 135 12.75 -12.06 13.88
N LYS A 136 13.27 -13.29 13.89
CA LYS A 136 12.64 -14.42 14.61
C LYS A 136 12.68 -14.29 16.13
N ASP A 137 13.63 -13.55 16.67
CA ASP A 137 13.79 -13.33 18.12
C ASP A 137 13.10 -12.05 18.61
N ASN A 138 12.49 -11.27 17.71
CA ASN A 138 11.89 -9.96 17.98
C ASN A 138 12.89 -8.98 18.61
N SER A 139 14.15 -9.03 18.18
CA SER A 139 15.19 -8.10 18.62
C SER A 139 14.97 -6.69 18.09
N GLY A 140 14.20 -6.55 17.00
CA GLY A 140 14.05 -5.29 16.28
C GLY A 140 15.23 -4.99 15.33
N THR A 141 16.07 -5.99 15.07
CA THR A 141 17.23 -5.90 14.17
C THR A 141 17.32 -7.15 13.29
N ILE A 142 17.83 -7.00 12.07
CA ILE A 142 18.11 -8.11 11.16
C ILE A 142 19.51 -7.93 10.58
N ASP A 143 20.24 -9.04 10.45
CA ASP A 143 21.54 -9.08 9.77
C ASP A 143 21.34 -9.71 8.39
N LEU A 144 21.77 -9.00 7.35
CA LEU A 144 21.64 -9.43 5.96
C LEU A 144 22.97 -9.29 5.23
N ASP A 145 23.29 -10.27 4.39
CA ASP A 145 24.42 -10.17 3.47
C ASP A 145 24.08 -9.39 2.19
N ILE A 146 25.10 -9.07 1.40
CA ILE A 146 24.92 -8.25 0.18
C ILE A 146 24.06 -8.93 -0.91
N LYS A 147 24.00 -10.26 -0.93
CA LYS A 147 23.17 -11.05 -1.86
C LYS A 147 21.71 -11.08 -1.42
N GLU A 148 21.46 -10.97 -0.12
CA GLU A 148 20.10 -10.88 0.44
C GLU A 148 19.49 -9.47 0.28
N VAL A 149 20.33 -8.44 0.16
CA VAL A 149 19.89 -7.04 -0.04
C VAL A 149 19.76 -6.65 -1.51
N LYS A 150 20.60 -7.19 -2.40
CA LYS A 150 20.58 -6.86 -3.82
C LYS A 150 19.72 -7.86 -4.61
N THR A 151 18.57 -7.39 -5.08
CA THR A 151 17.83 -7.99 -6.21
C THR A 151 18.35 -7.47 -7.55
#